data_AF-A0A150WMY4-F1
#
_entry.id   AF-A0A150WMY4-F1
#
_cell.length_a   1.000
_cell.length_b   1.000
_cell.length_c   1.000
_cell.angle_alpha   90.00
_cell.angle_beta   90.00
_cell.angle_gamma   90.00
#
_symmetry.space_group_name_H-M   'P 1'
#
loop_
_entity.id
_entity.type
_entity.pdbx_description
1 polymer ?
#
loop_
_entity_poly.entity_id
_entity_poly.type
_entity_poly.pdbx_seq_one_letter_code
_entity_poly.pdbx_strand_id
1 'polypeptide(L)'
;MSDNKAHVFLMECADFSEARVAKSFLESQGFHPHVRDEQLRSVAPHLGDALGKLILEIPEHEFLSASQALEKIEAPEVASPITDSEETQNLAKKSLWNSILGLIIVPVLCNVYSMVLGWRVLAREMPLSKKSKQRLVLAMFINAAAFYFWLTIGFKTVRSAFTL
;
A
#
# COMPACT_ATOMS: atom_id res chain seq x y z
N MET A 1 5.33 -10.41 46.06
CA MET A 1 3.94 -10.80 45.77
C MET A 1 3.56 -10.13 44.46
N SER A 2 3.57 -10.87 43.36
CA SER A 2 3.15 -10.36 42.06
C SER A 2 1.64 -10.21 42.08
N ASP A 3 1.21 -8.96 42.22
CA ASP A 3 -0.18 -8.56 42.07
C ASP A 3 -0.57 -8.86 40.62
N ASN A 4 -1.37 -9.89 40.41
CA ASN A 4 -1.92 -10.23 39.11
C ASN A 4 -2.98 -9.18 38.79
N LYS A 5 -2.55 -7.99 38.37
CA LYS A 5 -3.44 -6.86 38.07
C LYS A 5 -4.30 -7.25 36.87
N ALA A 6 -5.50 -7.73 37.15
CA ALA A 6 -6.52 -7.97 36.14
C ALA A 6 -6.76 -6.64 35.41
N HIS A 7 -6.44 -6.61 34.12
CA HIS A 7 -6.79 -5.51 33.24
C HIS A 7 -8.17 -5.81 32.67
N VAL A 8 -9.05 -4.81 32.69
CA VAL A 8 -10.44 -4.91 32.26
C VAL A 8 -10.65 -4.01 31.06
N PHE A 9 -11.49 -4.45 30.13
CA PHE A 9 -11.91 -3.66 28.97
C PHE A 9 -12.55 -2.34 29.43
N LEU A 10 -12.05 -1.21 28.90
CA LEU A 10 -12.59 0.11 29.17
C LEU A 10 -13.36 0.65 27.96
N MET A 11 -12.71 0.71 26.79
CA MET A 11 -13.33 1.20 25.57
C MET A 11 -12.69 0.64 24.30
N GLU A 12 -13.43 0.73 23.21
CA GLU A 12 -12.98 0.39 21.87
C GLU A 12 -12.71 1.67 21.09
N CYS A 13 -11.51 1.80 20.53
CA CYS A 13 -11.10 2.94 19.71
C CYS A 13 -11.06 2.55 18.23
N ALA A 14 -11.56 3.43 17.35
CA ALA A 14 -11.63 3.20 15.92
C ALA A 14 -10.25 3.25 15.27
N ASP A 15 -9.38 4.15 15.72
CA ASP A 15 -8.04 4.32 15.19
C ASP A 15 -6.96 4.49 16.28
N PHE A 16 -5.69 4.48 15.85
CA PHE A 16 -4.55 4.61 16.75
C PHE A 16 -4.43 6.02 17.34
N SER A 17 -4.92 7.03 16.62
CA SER A 17 -4.89 8.42 17.06
C SER A 17 -5.82 8.62 18.25
N GLU A 18 -7.06 8.12 18.15
CA GLU A 18 -8.06 8.10 19.21
C GLU A 18 -7.57 7.31 20.42
N ALA A 19 -7.02 6.10 20.20
CA ALA A 19 -6.46 5.30 21.28
C ALA A 19 -5.33 6.04 22.02
N ARG A 20 -4.47 6.76 21.29
CA ARG A 20 -3.37 7.54 21.88
C ARG A 20 -3.89 8.76 22.65
N VAL A 21 -4.89 9.46 22.11
CA VAL A 21 -5.53 10.60 22.80
C VAL A 21 -6.20 10.14 24.09
N ALA A 22 -6.99 9.05 24.04
CA ALA A 22 -7.64 8.49 25.21
C ALA A 22 -6.62 8.01 26.26
N LYS A 23 -5.56 7.31 25.83
CA LYS A 23 -4.46 6.89 26.71
C LYS A 23 -3.79 8.08 27.40
N SER A 24 -3.37 9.09 26.64
CA SER A 24 -2.70 10.27 27.20
C SER A 24 -3.62 11.08 28.12
N PHE A 25 -4.92 11.14 27.83
CA PHE A 25 -5.89 11.77 28.73
C PHE A 25 -5.97 11.04 30.07
N LEU A 26 -6.14 9.72 30.06
CA LEU A 26 -6.21 8.92 31.29
C LEU A 26 -4.89 8.97 32.08
N GLU A 27 -3.75 8.91 31.40
CA GLU A 27 -2.43 9.10 32.03
C GLU A 27 -2.30 10.48 32.69
N SER A 28 -2.83 11.54 32.07
CA SER A 28 -2.80 12.90 32.65
C SER A 28 -3.62 13.03 33.94
N GLN A 29 -4.65 12.19 34.09
CA GLN A 29 -5.47 12.09 35.31
C GLN A 29 -4.87 11.15 36.36
N GLY A 30 -3.71 10.54 36.07
CA GLY A 30 -3.01 9.62 36.97
C GLY A 30 -3.44 8.17 36.89
N PHE A 31 -4.19 7.78 35.84
CA PHE A 31 -4.55 6.38 35.58
C PHE A 31 -3.50 5.65 34.75
N HIS A 32 -3.55 4.32 34.74
CA HIS A 32 -2.57 3.47 34.04
C HIS A 32 -3.20 2.62 32.91
N PRO A 33 -3.67 3.24 31.82
CA PRO A 33 -4.26 2.52 30.69
C PRO A 33 -3.21 1.74 29.87
N HIS A 34 -3.62 0.59 29.35
CA HIS A 34 -2.85 -0.24 28.43
C HIS A 34 -3.61 -0.41 27.11
N VAL A 35 -2.94 -0.18 25.98
CA VAL A 35 -3.53 -0.43 24.65
C VAL A 35 -3.09 -1.82 24.20
N ARG A 36 -4.08 -2.69 23.98
CA ARG A 36 -3.81 -4.04 23.47
C ARG A 36 -3.25 -3.95 22.04
N ASP A 37 -2.20 -4.72 21.76
CA ASP A 37 -1.50 -4.79 20.46
C ASP A 37 -0.76 -3.50 20.01
N GLU A 38 -0.42 -2.59 20.94
CA GLU A 38 0.32 -1.35 20.68
C GLU A 38 1.67 -1.57 19.97
N GLN A 39 2.38 -2.66 20.29
CA GLN A 39 3.71 -2.98 19.75
C GLN A 39 3.68 -3.44 18.29
N LEU A 40 2.62 -4.12 17.84
CA LEU A 40 2.50 -4.58 16.46
C LEU A 40 2.22 -3.41 15.51
N ARG A 41 1.42 -2.44 15.94
CA ARG A 41 1.05 -1.27 15.12
C ARG A 41 2.12 -0.19 15.08
N SER A 42 2.96 -0.07 16.12
CA SER A 42 4.09 0.88 16.10
C SER A 42 5.15 0.51 15.06
N VAL A 43 5.31 -0.79 14.76
CA VAL A 43 6.27 -1.31 13.77
C VAL A 43 5.70 -1.26 12.34
N ALA A 44 4.38 -1.41 12.16
CA ALA A 44 3.73 -1.42 10.86
C ALA A 44 2.45 -0.57 10.84
N PRO A 45 2.57 0.77 10.80
CA PRO A 45 1.41 1.69 10.88
C PRO A 45 0.45 1.55 9.69
N HIS A 46 0.93 1.09 8.53
CA HIS A 46 0.15 0.86 7.31
C HIS A 46 -0.76 -0.38 7.35
N LEU A 47 -0.64 -1.23 8.38
CA LEU A 47 -1.56 -2.35 8.62
C LEU A 47 -2.72 -1.98 9.56
N GLY A 48 -2.80 -0.72 10.01
CA GLY A 48 -3.80 -0.25 10.97
C GLY A 48 -5.23 -0.58 10.56
N ASP A 49 -5.59 -0.36 9.30
CA ASP A 49 -6.94 -0.58 8.77
C ASP A 49 -7.31 -2.08 8.68
N ALA A 50 -6.31 -2.96 8.52
CA ALA A 50 -6.52 -4.40 8.42
C ALA A 50 -6.61 -5.10 9.80
N LEU A 51 -6.05 -4.48 10.84
CA LEU A 51 -5.92 -5.07 12.18
C LEU A 51 -7.15 -4.83 13.09
N GLY A 52 -8.21 -4.19 12.59
CA GLY A 52 -9.46 -3.96 13.31
C GLY A 52 -9.39 -2.84 14.36
N LYS A 53 -10.38 -2.78 15.24
CA LYS A 53 -10.50 -1.76 16.28
C LYS A 53 -9.57 -2.04 17.47
N LEU A 54 -9.08 -0.98 18.13
CA LEU A 54 -8.14 -1.06 19.25
C LEU A 54 -8.91 -1.16 20.57
N ILE A 55 -8.39 -1.97 21.49
CA ILE A 55 -8.98 -2.14 22.82
C ILE A 55 -8.10 -1.45 23.85
N LEU A 56 -8.69 -0.51 24.59
CA LEU A 56 -8.08 0.13 25.74
C LEU A 56 -8.49 -0.64 27.00
N GLU A 57 -7.50 -1.14 27.73
CA GLU A 57 -7.68 -1.88 28.98
C GLU A 57 -7.12 -1.08 30.16
N ILE A 58 -7.72 -1.22 31.34
CA ILE A 58 -7.29 -0.51 32.55
C ILE A 58 -7.27 -1.47 33.75
N PRO A 59 -6.40 -1.29 34.75
CA PRO A 59 -6.46 -2.07 35.97
C PRO A 59 -7.85 -2.02 36.63
N GLU A 60 -8.36 -3.17 37.07
CA GLU A 60 -9.73 -3.32 37.60
C GLU A 60 -10.07 -2.32 38.72
N HIS A 61 -9.10 -2.03 39.60
CA HIS A 61 -9.27 -1.09 40.71
C HIS A 61 -9.45 0.38 40.28
N GLU A 62 -9.05 0.74 39.06
CA GLU A 62 -9.16 2.09 38.51
C GLU A 62 -10.39 2.25 37.58
N PHE A 63 -11.06 1.14 37.23
CA PHE A 63 -12.09 1.08 36.20
C PHE A 63 -13.25 2.06 36.42
N LEU A 64 -13.86 2.06 37.61
CA LEU A 64 -15.01 2.91 37.93
C LEU A 64 -14.69 4.40 37.81
N SER A 65 -13.54 4.81 38.34
CA SER A 65 -13.08 6.20 38.31
C SER A 65 -12.71 6.66 36.90
N ALA A 66 -12.07 5.78 36.12
CA ALA A 66 -11.70 6.07 34.74
C ALA A 66 -12.92 6.12 33.81
N SER A 67 -13.89 5.23 33.98
CA SER A 67 -15.15 5.25 33.23
C SER A 67 -15.90 6.57 33.46
N GLN A 68 -15.98 7.03 34.71
CA GLN A 68 -16.57 8.33 35.04
C GLN A 68 -15.80 9.52 34.48
N ALA A 69 -14.47 9.42 34.38
CA ALA A 69 -13.64 10.45 33.77
C ALA A 69 -13.83 10.52 32.24
N LEU A 70 -14.04 9.36 31.59
CA LEU A 70 -14.33 9.27 30.16
C LEU A 70 -15.76 9.74 29.82
N GLU A 71 -16.75 9.42 30.65
CA GLU A 71 -18.14 9.88 30.45
C GLU A 71 -18.28 11.41 30.49
N LYS A 72 -17.39 12.10 31.23
CA LYS A 72 -17.35 13.58 31.26
C LYS A 72 -16.80 14.20 29.98
N ILE A 73 -16.14 13.41 29.14
CA ILE A 73 -15.72 13.80 27.80
C ILE A 73 -16.81 13.32 26.85
N GLU A 74 -17.92 14.06 26.80
CA GLU A 74 -18.91 13.85 25.75
C GLU A 74 -18.21 14.12 24.41
N ALA A 75 -17.99 13.03 23.65
CA ALA A 75 -17.46 12.93 22.30
C ALA A 75 -16.22 13.82 22.01
N PRO A 76 -14.98 13.27 22.04
CA PRO A 76 -13.93 13.93 21.28
C PRO A 76 -14.44 14.03 19.84
N GLU A 77 -14.52 15.25 19.30
CA GLU A 77 -14.54 15.46 17.86
C GLU A 77 -13.33 14.70 17.34
N VAL A 78 -13.57 13.48 16.85
CA VAL A 78 -12.56 12.64 16.25
C VAL A 78 -11.93 13.52 15.18
N ALA A 79 -10.70 13.95 15.43
CA ALA A 79 -9.92 14.67 14.48
C ALA A 79 -9.99 13.85 13.21
N SER A 80 -10.71 14.38 12.21
CA SER A 80 -11.01 13.71 10.95
C SER A 80 -9.77 12.94 10.50
N PRO A 81 -9.90 11.66 10.12
CA PRO A 81 -8.77 10.86 9.71
C PRO A 81 -8.00 11.64 8.67
N ILE A 82 -6.69 11.77 8.92
CA ILE A 82 -5.66 12.48 8.14
C ILE A 82 -6.25 12.96 6.83
N THR A 83 -6.54 14.27 6.79
CA THR A 83 -7.09 14.99 5.64
C THR A 83 -6.64 14.30 4.37
N ASP A 84 -7.63 13.85 3.57
CA ASP A 84 -7.48 13.59 2.15
C ASP A 84 -6.74 14.79 1.55
N SER A 85 -5.41 14.77 1.66
CA SER A 85 -4.59 15.81 1.11
C SER A 85 -4.73 15.56 -0.36
N GLU A 86 -5.47 16.45 -1.02
CA GLU A 86 -5.66 16.45 -2.46
C GLU A 86 -4.30 16.26 -3.16
N GLU A 87 -3.23 16.79 -2.55
CA GLU A 87 -1.84 16.58 -2.96
C GLU A 87 -1.39 15.11 -2.90
N THR A 88 -1.62 14.38 -1.80
CA THR A 88 -1.29 12.95 -1.67
C THR A 88 -2.06 12.10 -2.67
N GLN A 89 -3.37 12.36 -2.84
CA GLN A 89 -4.17 11.65 -3.84
C GLN A 89 -3.70 11.96 -5.27
N ASN A 90 -3.33 13.21 -5.55
CA ASN A 90 -2.80 13.62 -6.85
C ASN A 90 -1.43 13.00 -7.13
N LEU A 91 -0.56 12.86 -6.13
CA LEU A 91 0.71 12.14 -6.26
C LEU A 91 0.48 10.65 -6.54
N ALA A 92 -0.47 10.01 -5.87
CA ALA A 92 -0.83 8.62 -6.13
C ALA A 92 -1.34 8.42 -7.57
N LYS A 93 -2.22 9.32 -8.06
CA LYS A 93 -2.71 9.30 -9.45
C LYS A 93 -1.56 9.48 -10.46
N LYS A 94 -0.66 10.43 -10.23
CA LYS A 94 0.51 10.66 -11.10
C LYS A 94 1.45 9.45 -11.13
N SER A 95 1.68 8.83 -9.97
CA SER A 95 2.48 7.61 -9.85
C SER A 95 1.88 6.46 -10.65
N LEU A 96 0.57 6.22 -10.49
CA LEU A 96 -0.16 5.19 -11.23
C LEU A 96 -0.07 5.41 -12.75
N TRP A 97 -0.28 6.65 -13.22
CA TRP A 97 -0.13 6.98 -14.64
C TRP A 97 1.29 6.73 -15.17
N ASN A 98 2.32 7.13 -14.41
CA ASN A 98 3.70 6.92 -14.80
C ASN A 98 4.06 5.43 -14.86
N SER A 99 3.57 4.63 -13.91
CA SER A 99 3.75 3.17 -13.90
C SER A 99 3.06 2.50 -15.10
N ILE A 100 1.83 2.91 -15.42
CA ILE A 100 1.10 2.41 -16.58
C ILE A 100 1.86 2.76 -17.87
N LEU A 101 2.25 4.02 -18.05
CA LEU A 101 3.01 4.46 -19.22
C LEU A 101 4.33 3.71 -19.34
N GLY A 102 5.07 3.53 -18.25
CA GLY A 102 6.32 2.75 -18.24
C GLY A 102 6.12 1.30 -18.67
N LEU A 103 5.07 0.63 -18.16
CA LEU A 103 4.76 -0.75 -18.52
C LEU A 103 4.40 -0.92 -20.01
N ILE A 104 3.87 0.12 -20.65
CA ILE A 104 3.39 0.06 -22.03
C ILE A 104 4.45 0.51 -23.02
N ILE A 105 5.05 1.68 -22.76
CA ILE A 105 5.96 2.35 -23.69
C ILE A 105 7.28 1.58 -23.78
N VAL A 106 7.82 1.13 -22.64
CA VAL A 106 9.14 0.48 -22.62
C VAL A 106 9.15 -0.80 -23.47
N PRO A 107 8.20 -1.75 -23.33
CA PRO A 107 8.17 -2.94 -24.18
C PRO A 107 7.97 -2.62 -25.66
N VAL A 108 7.15 -1.63 -26.01
CA VAL A 108 6.93 -1.22 -27.41
C VAL A 108 8.22 -0.69 -28.02
N LEU A 109 8.91 0.22 -27.31
CA LEU A 109 10.19 0.77 -27.77
C LEU A 109 11.25 -0.33 -27.95
N CYS A 110 11.35 -1.26 -26.99
CA CYS A 110 12.28 -2.38 -27.09
C CYS A 110 11.97 -3.29 -28.30
N ASN A 111 10.70 -3.64 -28.52
CA ASN A 111 10.28 -4.47 -29.64
C ASN A 111 10.53 -3.79 -31.01
N VAL A 112 10.22 -2.49 -31.12
CA VAL A 112 10.49 -1.70 -32.33
C VAL A 112 11.98 -1.62 -32.60
N TYR A 113 12.79 -1.33 -31.57
CA TYR A 113 14.25 -1.28 -31.71
C TYR A 113 14.84 -2.62 -32.15
N SER A 114 14.38 -3.72 -31.55
CA SER A 114 14.74 -5.09 -31.94
C SER A 114 14.41 -5.37 -33.42
N MET A 115 13.24 -4.90 -33.89
CA MET A 115 12.82 -5.05 -35.29
C MET A 115 13.70 -4.23 -36.26
N VAL A 116 14.10 -3.01 -35.88
CA VAL A 116 15.04 -2.18 -36.66
C VAL A 116 16.41 -2.85 -36.77
N LEU A 117 16.92 -3.43 -35.69
CA LEU A 117 18.17 -4.19 -35.72
C LEU A 117 18.07 -5.42 -36.64
N GLY A 118 16.97 -6.18 -36.53
CA GLY A 118 16.69 -7.30 -37.42
C GLY A 118 16.63 -6.88 -38.89
N TRP A 119 15.93 -5.78 -39.19
CA TRP A 119 15.86 -5.20 -40.52
C TRP A 119 17.25 -4.78 -41.05
N ARG A 120 18.08 -4.11 -40.24
CA ARG A 120 19.44 -3.72 -40.64
C ARG A 120 20.32 -4.92 -40.97
N VAL A 121 20.18 -6.02 -40.23
CA VAL A 121 20.91 -7.27 -40.47
C VAL A 121 20.47 -7.91 -41.80
N LEU A 122 19.17 -7.91 -42.08
CA LEU A 122 18.62 -8.46 -43.32
C LEU A 122 18.96 -7.59 -44.54
N ALA A 123 18.78 -6.27 -44.43
CA ALA A 123 18.99 -5.30 -45.51
C ALA A 123 20.45 -5.16 -45.95
N ARG A 124 21.41 -5.51 -45.09
CA ARG A 124 22.86 -5.43 -45.40
C ARG A 124 23.46 -6.76 -45.86
N GLU A 125 22.65 -7.80 -46.05
CA GLU A 125 23.07 -9.16 -46.45
C GLU A 125 24.34 -9.65 -45.72
N MET A 126 24.47 -9.29 -44.44
CA MET A 126 25.71 -9.60 -43.71
C MET A 126 25.88 -11.12 -43.59
N PRO A 127 27.08 -11.66 -43.87
CA PRO A 127 27.32 -13.09 -43.75
C PRO A 127 27.20 -13.51 -42.27
N LEU A 128 26.06 -14.08 -41.93
CA LEU A 128 25.76 -14.57 -40.59
C LEU A 128 26.27 -16.02 -40.43
N SER A 129 26.96 -16.28 -39.31
CA SER A 129 27.22 -17.64 -38.84
C SER A 129 25.90 -18.41 -38.61
N LYS A 130 25.93 -19.74 -38.75
CA LYS A 130 24.75 -20.62 -38.50
C LYS A 130 24.09 -20.36 -37.14
N LYS A 131 24.90 -20.15 -36.09
CA LYS A 131 24.41 -19.81 -34.73
C LYS A 131 23.73 -18.44 -34.68
N SER A 132 24.27 -17.45 -35.38
CA SER A 132 23.70 -16.09 -35.42
C SER A 132 22.39 -16.05 -36.20
N LYS A 133 22.24 -16.86 -37.27
CA LYS A 133 20.97 -17.03 -37.99
C LYS A 133 19.88 -17.60 -37.08
N GLN A 134 20.19 -18.64 -36.30
CA GLN A 134 19.26 -19.21 -35.33
C GLN A 134 18.83 -18.18 -34.27
N ARG A 135 19.76 -17.38 -33.76
CA ARG A 135 19.45 -16.29 -32.81
C ARG A 135 18.56 -15.22 -33.43
N LEU A 136 18.79 -14.84 -34.70
CA LEU A 136 17.97 -13.87 -35.41
C LEU A 136 16.54 -14.38 -35.61
N VAL A 137 16.38 -15.65 -36.01
CA VAL A 137 15.06 -16.28 -36.16
C VAL A 137 14.34 -16.35 -34.81
N LEU A 138 15.03 -16.80 -33.75
CA LEU A 138 14.48 -16.84 -32.40
C LEU A 138 14.05 -15.44 -31.92
N ALA A 139 14.88 -14.42 -32.17
CA ALA A 139 14.55 -13.04 -31.83
C ALA A 139 13.31 -12.54 -32.57
N MET A 140 13.14 -12.88 -33.86
CA MET A 140 11.92 -12.55 -34.61
C MET A 140 10.67 -13.22 -34.02
N PHE A 141 10.76 -14.51 -33.66
CA PHE A 141 9.66 -15.23 -33.01
C PHE A 141 9.28 -14.62 -31.65
N ILE A 142 10.28 -14.30 -30.82
CA ILE A 142 10.05 -13.66 -29.51
C ILE A 142 9.42 -12.28 -29.69
N ASN A 143 9.90 -11.47 -30.63
CA ASN A 143 9.30 -10.17 -30.93
C ASN A 143 7.84 -10.30 -31.35
N ALA A 144 7.51 -11.26 -32.23
CA ALA A 144 6.14 -11.49 -32.68
C ALA A 144 5.22 -11.94 -31.53
N ALA A 145 5.70 -12.86 -30.68
CA ALA A 145 4.95 -13.31 -29.50
C ALA A 145 4.75 -12.17 -28.48
N ALA A 146 5.79 -11.38 -28.21
CA ALA A 146 5.71 -10.24 -27.32
C ALA A 146 4.75 -9.15 -27.85
N PHE A 147 4.76 -8.90 -29.16
CA PHE A 147 3.84 -7.95 -29.78
C PHE A 147 2.38 -8.44 -29.72
N TYR A 148 2.14 -9.73 -29.96
CA TYR A 148 0.81 -10.34 -29.81
C TYR A 148 0.30 -10.28 -28.36
N PHE A 149 1.15 -10.62 -27.39
CA PHE A 149 0.82 -10.52 -25.97
C PHE A 149 0.50 -9.08 -25.56
N TRP A 150 1.28 -8.11 -26.05
CA TRP A 150 1.04 -6.70 -25.77
C TRP A 150 -0.28 -6.20 -26.38
N LEU A 151 -0.60 -6.58 -27.62
CA LEU A 151 -1.87 -6.23 -28.26
C LEU A 151 -3.10 -6.81 -27.53
N THR A 152 -2.96 -7.98 -26.93
CA THR A 152 -4.07 -8.68 -26.26
C THR A 152 -4.28 -8.26 -24.81
N ILE A 153 -3.19 -8.06 -24.07
CA ILE A 153 -3.22 -7.79 -22.62
C ILE A 153 -2.86 -6.33 -22.34
N GLY A 154 -1.79 -5.81 -22.93
CA GLY A 154 -1.36 -4.43 -22.74
C GLY A 154 -2.44 -3.41 -23.11
N PHE A 155 -3.12 -3.61 -24.24
CA PHE A 155 -4.22 -2.73 -24.66
C PHE A 155 -5.44 -2.79 -23.72
N LYS A 156 -5.73 -3.97 -23.14
CA LYS A 156 -6.81 -4.12 -22.14
C LYS A 156 -6.47 -3.37 -20.85
N THR A 157 -5.24 -3.47 -20.38
CA THR A 157 -4.79 -2.77 -19.15
C THR A 157 -4.89 -1.26 -19.30
N VAL A 158 -4.54 -0.72 -20.47
CA VAL A 158 -4.74 0.71 -20.80
C VAL A 158 -6.21 1.07 -20.73
N ARG A 159 -7.06 0.33 -21.44
CA ARG A 159 -8.49 0.63 -21.52
C ARG A 159 -9.14 0.63 -20.13
N SER A 160 -8.80 -0.37 -19.31
CA SER A 160 -9.31 -0.47 -17.94
C SER A 160 -8.85 0.68 -17.05
N ALA A 161 -7.62 1.18 -17.24
CA ALA A 161 -7.09 2.32 -16.48
C ALA A 161 -7.74 3.66 -16.86
N PHE A 162 -8.24 3.82 -18.09
CA PHE A 162 -8.97 5.02 -18.52
C PHE A 162 -10.46 5.03 -18.08
N THR A 163 -11.00 3.88 -17.66
CA THR A 163 -12.38 3.74 -17.17
C THR A 163 -12.52 3.79 -15.64
N LEU A 164 -11.40 3.93 -14.93
CA LEU A 164 -11.30 4.11 -13.47
C LEU A 164 -11.17 5.60 -13.13
#